data_AF-A0A7S2LIF2-F1
#
_entry.id   AF-A0A7S2LIF2-F1
#
_cell.length_a   1.000
_cell.length_b   1.000
_cell.length_c   1.000
_cell.angle_alpha   90.00
_cell.angle_beta   90.00
_cell.angle_gamma   90.00
#
_symmetry.space_group_name_H-M   'P 1'
#
loop_
_entity.id
_entity.type
_entity.pdbx_description
1 polymer ?
#
loop_
_entity_poly.entity_id
_entity_poly.type
_entity_poly.pdbx_seq_one_letter_code
_entity_poly.pdbx_strand_id
1 'polypeptide(L)'
;AAQVQHEALADETSDEDLLSLLEYVFVGIFSSEQVIRFVALRCQVFRGTEKFWNTFDLMIVILPWVDIVVRQITAGTPTYPVSAALAKIMKLPRILRVLRLYRAARYVNSLRVMVLLIIRSLISLFWVFVVIVGIVLIFSIILTQGV
;
A
#
# COMPACT_ATOMS: atom_id res chain seq x y z
N ALA A 1 35.13 1.23 32.06
CA ALA A 1 34.78 1.33 30.63
C ALA A 1 34.00 0.10 30.16
N ALA A 2 34.56 -1.12 30.24
CA ALA A 2 33.88 -2.35 29.78
C ALA A 2 32.53 -2.66 30.48
N GLN A 3 32.40 -2.34 31.77
CA GLN A 3 31.18 -2.62 32.54
C GLN A 3 30.01 -1.67 32.18
N VAL A 4 30.31 -0.40 31.93
CA VAL A 4 29.34 0.61 31.43
C VAL A 4 28.87 0.26 30.02
N GLN A 5 29.74 -0.34 29.21
CA GLN A 5 29.40 -0.79 27.85
C GLN A 5 28.49 -2.03 27.86
N HIS A 6 28.64 -2.90 28.87
CA HIS A 6 27.74 -4.05 29.06
C HIS A 6 26.34 -3.64 29.55
N GLU A 7 26.24 -2.64 30.43
CA GLU A 7 24.95 -2.06 30.83
C GLU A 7 24.25 -1.36 29.66
N ALA A 8 24.98 -0.59 28.86
CA ALA A 8 24.42 0.08 27.67
C ALA A 8 23.92 -0.91 26.59
N LEU A 9 24.63 -2.03 26.38
CA LEU A 9 24.21 -3.06 25.43
C LEU A 9 22.97 -3.82 25.93
N ALA A 10 22.84 -4.07 27.23
CA ALA A 10 21.68 -4.73 27.81
C ALA A 10 20.41 -3.87 27.74
N ASP A 11 20.57 -2.55 27.90
CA ASP A 11 19.51 -1.56 27.76
C ASP A 11 19.02 -1.48 26.30
N GLU A 12 19.92 -1.36 25.32
CA GLU A 12 19.57 -1.36 23.88
C GLU A 12 18.87 -2.66 23.44
N THR A 13 19.33 -3.83 23.90
CA THR A 13 18.67 -5.11 23.55
C THR A 13 17.25 -5.22 24.11
N SER A 14 17.02 -4.66 25.31
CA SER A 14 15.71 -4.71 25.96
C SER A 14 14.71 -3.82 25.23
N ASP A 15 15.15 -2.63 24.79
CA ASP A 15 14.32 -1.71 24.02
C ASP A 15 13.97 -2.27 22.64
N GLU A 16 14.93 -2.87 21.92
CA GLU A 16 14.69 -3.49 20.61
C GLU A 16 13.70 -4.67 20.68
N ASP A 17 13.77 -5.48 21.75
CA ASP A 17 12.83 -6.58 21.99
C ASP A 17 11.43 -6.07 22.32
N LEU A 18 11.32 -5.02 23.13
CA LEU A 18 10.05 -4.37 23.44
C LEU A 18 9.41 -3.74 22.20
N LEU A 19 10.20 -3.06 21.37
CA LEU A 19 9.75 -2.46 20.12
C LEU A 19 9.25 -3.54 19.14
N SER A 20 9.97 -4.66 19.05
CA SER A 20 9.61 -5.79 18.20
C SER A 20 8.31 -6.48 18.66
N LEU A 21 8.15 -6.68 19.97
CA LEU A 21 6.92 -7.23 20.54
C LEU A 21 5.73 -6.30 20.29
N LEU A 22 5.92 -5.00 20.48
CA LEU A 22 4.90 -3.99 20.24
C LEU A 22 4.47 -3.98 18.77
N GLU A 23 5.40 -4.05 17.83
CA GLU A 23 5.09 -4.18 16.40
C GLU A 23 4.23 -5.41 16.11
N TYR A 24 4.57 -6.57 16.70
CA TYR A 24 3.83 -7.81 16.50
C TYR A 24 2.39 -7.70 17.03
N VAL A 25 2.22 -7.14 18.23
CA VAL A 25 0.90 -6.93 18.86
C VAL A 25 0.06 -5.96 18.03
N PHE A 26 0.62 -4.83 17.59
CA PHE A 26 -0.10 -3.89 16.73
C PHE A 26 -0.51 -4.52 15.40
N VAL A 27 0.37 -5.30 14.78
CA VAL A 27 0.05 -6.01 13.53
C VAL A 27 -1.05 -7.04 13.76
N GLY A 28 -1.00 -7.78 14.88
CA GLY A 28 -2.01 -8.78 15.24
C GLY A 28 -3.39 -8.16 15.45
N ILE A 29 -3.49 -7.11 16.28
CA ILE A 29 -4.75 -6.39 16.55
C ILE A 29 -5.31 -5.80 15.25
N PHE A 30 -4.48 -5.10 14.48
CA PHE A 30 -4.92 -4.50 13.22
C PHE A 30 -5.33 -5.57 12.20
N SER A 31 -4.61 -6.69 12.13
CA SER A 31 -5.00 -7.80 11.25
C SER A 31 -6.34 -8.40 11.66
N SER A 32 -6.61 -8.54 12.96
CA SER A 32 -7.89 -9.06 13.45
C SER A 32 -9.06 -8.13 13.09
N GLU A 33 -8.90 -6.81 13.25
CA GLU A 33 -9.91 -5.82 12.84
C GLU A 33 -10.20 -5.89 11.33
N GLN A 34 -9.15 -6.04 10.50
CA GLN A 34 -9.30 -6.14 9.05
C GLN A 34 -9.98 -7.44 8.63
N VAL A 35 -9.67 -8.57 9.29
CA VAL A 35 -10.34 -9.86 9.04
C VAL A 35 -11.81 -9.79 9.42
N ILE A 36 -12.15 -9.20 10.57
CA ILE A 36 -13.55 -9.03 11.01
C ILE A 36 -14.32 -8.16 10.00
N ARG A 37 -13.77 -7.02 9.58
CA ARG A 37 -14.39 -6.19 8.52
C ARG A 37 -14.54 -6.95 7.21
N PHE A 38 -13.53 -7.72 6.81
CA PHE A 38 -13.57 -8.50 5.58
C PHE A 38 -14.65 -9.58 5.61
N VAL A 39 -14.79 -10.31 6.72
CA VAL A 39 -15.85 -11.32 6.91
C VAL A 39 -17.24 -10.69 6.92
N ALA A 40 -17.38 -9.53 7.57
CA ALA A 40 -18.63 -8.77 7.59
C ALA A 40 -19.04 -8.30 6.18
N LEU A 41 -18.10 -7.81 5.36
CA LEU A 41 -18.37 -7.41 3.97
C LEU A 41 -18.53 -8.60 3.01
N ARG A 42 -17.89 -9.76 3.28
CA ARG A 42 -17.97 -10.95 2.42
C ARG A 42 -19.37 -11.54 2.31
N CYS A 43 -20.24 -11.36 3.33
CA CYS A 43 -21.64 -11.79 3.24
C CYS A 43 -22.43 -11.05 2.14
N GLN A 44 -21.99 -9.86 1.71
CA GLN A 44 -22.68 -9.07 0.68
C GLN A 44 -22.06 -9.17 -0.73
N VAL A 45 -20.81 -9.62 -0.87
CA VAL A 45 -20.02 -9.44 -2.12
C VAL A 45 -20.00 -10.67 -3.04
N PHE A 46 -20.53 -11.82 -2.63
CA PHE A 46 -20.43 -13.06 -3.43
C PHE A 46 -21.21 -13.08 -4.76
N ARG A 47 -21.90 -11.99 -5.15
CA ARG A 47 -22.80 -11.96 -6.31
C ARG A 47 -22.41 -11.04 -7.49
N GLY A 48 -21.23 -10.40 -7.52
CA GLY A 48 -20.90 -9.42 -8.57
C GLY A 48 -19.46 -9.42 -9.12
N THR A 49 -19.26 -8.62 -10.18
CA THR A 49 -18.03 -8.38 -11.00
C THR A 49 -16.81 -7.87 -10.20
N GLU A 50 -16.94 -7.67 -8.89
CA GLU A 50 -15.94 -7.16 -7.96
C GLU A 50 -14.90 -8.21 -7.50
N LYS A 51 -14.92 -9.42 -8.08
CA LYS A 51 -14.05 -10.55 -7.67
C LYS A 51 -12.56 -10.20 -7.68
N PHE A 52 -12.10 -9.42 -8.65
CA PHE A 52 -10.69 -9.00 -8.74
C PHE A 52 -10.27 -8.16 -7.53
N TRP A 53 -11.11 -7.21 -7.13
CA TRP A 53 -10.84 -6.36 -5.98
C TRP A 53 -10.81 -7.16 -4.68
N ASN A 54 -11.69 -8.15 -4.53
CA ASN A 54 -11.73 -9.03 -3.35
C ASN A 54 -10.53 -9.98 -3.25
N THR A 55 -9.99 -10.46 -4.38
CA THR A 55 -8.78 -11.30 -4.39
C THR A 55 -7.53 -10.49 -4.07
N PHE A 56 -7.42 -9.28 -4.62
CA PHE A 56 -6.35 -8.34 -4.29
C PHE A 56 -6.36 -7.96 -2.80
N ASP A 57 -7.56 -7.78 -2.26
CA ASP A 57 -7.82 -7.49 -0.86
C ASP A 57 -7.31 -8.59 0.08
N LEU A 58 -7.55 -9.86 -0.27
CA LEU A 58 -7.06 -11.04 0.44
C LEU A 58 -5.52 -11.15 0.39
N MET A 59 -4.92 -10.91 -0.78
CA MET A 59 -3.46 -10.93 -0.95
C MET A 59 -2.76 -9.92 -0.02
N ILE A 60 -3.31 -8.71 0.12
CA ILE A 60 -2.74 -7.67 1.00
C ILE A 60 -2.78 -8.05 2.49
N VAL A 61 -3.75 -8.87 2.90
CA VAL A 61 -3.82 -9.38 4.27
C VAL A 61 -2.77 -10.46 4.49
N ILE A 62 -2.61 -11.40 3.55
CA ILE A 62 -1.73 -12.57 3.68
C ILE A 62 -0.24 -12.20 3.58
N LEU A 63 0.14 -11.27 2.70
CA LEU A 63 1.55 -10.98 2.42
C LEU A 63 2.37 -10.53 3.65
N PRO A 64 1.84 -9.70 4.58
CA PRO A 64 2.60 -9.33 5.78
C PRO A 64 2.74 -10.45 6.82
N TRP A 65 1.84 -11.45 6.82
CA TRP A 65 2.02 -12.66 7.62
C TRP A 65 3.16 -13.53 7.08
N VAL A 66 3.24 -13.63 5.75
CA VAL A 66 4.34 -14.35 5.08
C VAL A 66 5.69 -13.70 5.40
N ASP A 67 5.79 -12.38 5.39
CA ASP A 67 7.03 -11.68 5.73
C ASP A 67 7.49 -11.94 7.18
N ILE A 68 6.56 -11.93 8.13
CA ILE A 68 6.87 -12.25 9.54
C ILE A 68 7.38 -13.68 9.68
N VAL A 69 6.71 -14.65 9.05
CA VAL A 69 7.11 -16.06 9.09
C VAL A 69 8.49 -16.26 8.43
N VAL A 70 8.74 -15.60 7.30
CA VAL A 70 10.05 -15.67 6.61
C VAL A 70 11.17 -15.06 7.47
N ARG A 71 10.92 -13.93 8.14
CA ARG A 71 11.90 -13.33 9.08
C ARG A 71 12.25 -14.27 10.23
N GLN A 72 11.24 -14.93 10.83
CA GLN A 72 11.43 -15.88 11.92
C GLN A 72 12.24 -17.12 11.48
N ILE A 73 11.97 -17.64 10.28
CA ILE A 73 12.71 -18.79 9.73
C ILE A 73 14.16 -18.40 9.39
N THR A 74 14.38 -17.21 8.80
CA THR A 74 15.71 -16.75 8.38
C THR A 74 16.59 -16.36 9.56
N ALA A 75 16.01 -15.87 10.67
CA ALA A 75 16.74 -15.55 11.90
C ALA A 75 17.33 -16.79 12.61
N GLY A 76 16.77 -17.99 12.38
CA GLY A 76 17.24 -19.25 12.96
C GLY A 76 18.31 -19.99 12.16
N THR A 77 18.58 -19.60 10.90
CA THR A 77 19.54 -20.30 10.03
C THR A 77 20.77 -19.44 9.76
N PRO A 78 21.94 -19.76 10.34
CA PRO A 78 23.18 -19.15 9.89
C PRO A 78 23.52 -19.74 8.52
N THR A 79 23.89 -18.89 7.57
CA THR A 79 24.57 -19.28 6.30
C THR A 79 23.67 -19.55 5.08
N TYR A 80 22.96 -18.52 4.59
CA TYR A 80 22.78 -18.38 3.14
C TYR A 80 22.89 -16.89 2.75
N PRO A 81 23.74 -16.52 1.77
CA PRO A 81 23.75 -15.16 1.25
C PRO A 81 22.41 -14.92 0.59
N VAL A 82 21.54 -14.17 1.28
CA VAL A 82 20.24 -13.77 0.78
C VAL A 82 20.46 -13.02 -0.53
N SER A 83 19.99 -13.58 -1.64
CA SER A 83 20.13 -12.96 -2.95
C SER A 83 19.54 -11.53 -2.92
N ALA A 84 20.11 -10.60 -3.69
CA ALA A 84 19.62 -9.23 -3.74
C ALA A 84 18.12 -9.13 -4.10
N ALA A 85 17.55 -10.17 -4.72
CA ALA A 85 16.13 -10.32 -4.96
C ALA A 85 15.33 -10.55 -3.66
N LEU A 86 15.80 -11.42 -2.76
CA LEU A 86 15.13 -11.68 -1.48
C LEU A 86 15.21 -10.46 -0.55
N ALA A 87 16.33 -9.74 -0.54
CA ALA A 87 16.47 -8.49 0.21
C ALA A 87 15.50 -7.39 -0.28
N LYS A 88 15.16 -7.37 -1.58
CA LYS A 88 14.11 -6.49 -2.11
C LYS A 88 12.71 -6.95 -1.68
N ILE A 89 12.46 -8.26 -1.64
CA ILE A 89 11.18 -8.83 -1.20
C ILE A 89 10.93 -8.56 0.29
N MET A 90 11.95 -8.54 1.14
CA MET A 90 11.82 -8.15 2.56
C MET A 90 11.44 -6.66 2.77
N LYS A 91 11.53 -5.81 1.73
CA LYS A 91 11.05 -4.41 1.77
C LYS A 91 9.60 -4.27 1.31
N LEU A 92 9.09 -5.25 0.57
CA LEU A 92 7.70 -5.34 0.12
C LEU A 92 6.65 -5.24 1.26
N PRO A 93 6.79 -5.89 2.44
CA PRO A 93 5.90 -5.68 3.60
C PRO A 93 5.74 -4.20 3.98
N ARG A 94 6.79 -3.39 3.86
CA ARG A 94 6.76 -1.96 4.20
C ARG A 94 5.87 -1.18 3.25
N ILE A 95 5.94 -1.49 1.95
CA ILE A 95 5.07 -0.90 0.91
C ILE A 95 3.62 -1.37 1.11
N LEU A 96 3.43 -2.63 1.48
CA LEU A 96 2.10 -3.19 1.75
C LEU A 96 1.45 -2.57 3.00
N ARG A 97 2.22 -2.20 4.04
CA ARG A 97 1.73 -1.41 5.19
C ARG A 97 1.15 -0.06 4.74
N VAL A 98 1.82 0.66 3.84
CA VAL A 98 1.32 1.93 3.27
C VAL A 98 0.06 1.70 2.42
N LEU A 99 0.03 0.60 1.66
CA LEU A 99 -1.12 0.23 0.85
C LEU A 99 -2.37 -0.11 1.70
N ARG A 100 -2.19 -0.60 2.93
CA ARG A 100 -3.29 -0.79 3.90
C ARG A 100 -3.88 0.54 4.36
N LEU A 101 -3.08 1.59 4.56
CA LEU A 101 -3.58 2.94 4.86
C LEU A 101 -4.39 3.49 3.69
N TYR A 102 -3.91 3.30 2.47
CA TYR A 102 -4.65 3.64 1.25
C TYR A 102 -5.96 2.84 1.13
N ARG A 103 -5.97 1.57 1.53
CA ARG A 103 -7.18 0.75 1.58
C ARG A 103 -8.17 1.23 2.64
N ALA A 104 -7.71 1.61 3.83
CA ALA A 104 -8.54 2.22 4.87
C ALA A 104 -9.22 3.50 4.35
N ALA A 105 -8.47 4.34 3.63
CA ALA A 105 -9.02 5.48 2.90
C ALA A 105 -10.01 5.04 1.80
N ARG A 106 -9.73 3.94 1.08
CA ARG A 106 -10.64 3.38 0.08
C ARG A 106 -11.94 2.84 0.71
N TYR A 107 -11.99 2.42 1.97
CA TYR A 107 -13.25 1.98 2.60
C TYR A 107 -14.19 3.13 2.92
N VAL A 108 -13.68 4.35 2.96
CA VAL A 108 -14.52 5.54 3.00
C VAL A 108 -15.16 5.69 1.62
N ASN A 109 -16.37 5.15 1.44
CA ASN A 109 -17.12 5.25 0.17
C ASN A 109 -17.17 6.69 -0.35
N SER A 110 -17.18 7.68 0.55
CA SER A 110 -17.07 9.11 0.22
C SER A 110 -15.80 9.47 -0.58
N LEU A 111 -14.64 8.88 -0.25
CA LEU A 111 -13.38 9.13 -0.96
C LEU A 111 -13.37 8.47 -2.34
N ARG A 112 -13.93 7.26 -2.48
CA ARG A 112 -14.09 6.62 -3.81
C ARG A 112 -14.94 7.48 -4.73
N VAL A 113 -16.06 7.96 -4.23
CA VAL A 113 -16.98 8.83 -4.99
C VAL A 113 -16.27 10.12 -5.39
N MET A 114 -15.57 10.79 -4.46
CA MET A 114 -14.78 11.99 -4.78
C MET A 114 -13.73 11.73 -5.86
N VAL A 115 -12.92 10.67 -5.74
CA VAL A 115 -11.86 10.36 -6.71
C VAL A 115 -12.46 10.04 -8.09
N LEU A 116 -13.57 9.29 -8.14
CA LEU A 116 -14.26 9.01 -9.40
C LEU A 116 -14.82 10.27 -10.05
N LEU A 117 -15.32 11.22 -9.25
CA LEU A 117 -15.77 12.53 -9.75
C LEU A 117 -14.59 13.33 -10.32
N ILE A 118 -13.43 13.32 -9.66
CA ILE A 118 -12.21 13.98 -10.16
C ILE A 118 -11.78 13.37 -11.50
N ILE A 119 -11.71 12.04 -11.61
CA ILE A 119 -11.32 11.38 -12.86
C ILE A 119 -12.32 11.71 -13.98
N ARG A 120 -13.62 11.69 -13.69
CA ARG A 120 -14.65 12.09 -14.66
C ARG A 120 -14.50 13.54 -15.09
N SER A 121 -14.19 14.44 -14.16
CA SER A 121 -13.93 15.86 -14.45
C SER A 121 -12.67 16.04 -15.31
N LEU A 122 -11.59 15.30 -15.03
CA LEU A 122 -10.36 15.33 -15.82
C LEU A 122 -10.58 14.85 -17.26
N ILE A 123 -11.36 13.78 -17.45
CA ILE A 123 -11.71 13.32 -18.80
C ILE A 123 -12.50 14.40 -19.54
N SER A 124 -13.46 15.06 -18.87
CA SER A 124 -14.19 16.19 -19.48
C SER A 124 -13.28 17.37 -19.81
N LEU A 125 -12.34 17.72 -18.91
CA LEU A 125 -11.35 18.76 -19.12
C LEU A 125 -10.44 18.46 -20.31
N PHE A 126 -10.04 17.21 -20.47
CA PHE A 126 -9.24 16.77 -21.61
C PHE A 126 -9.95 17.06 -22.94
N TRP A 127 -11.24 16.74 -23.05
CA TRP A 127 -12.02 17.06 -24.25
C TRP A 127 -12.13 18.56 -24.50
N VAL A 128 -12.33 19.36 -23.45
CA VAL A 128 -12.34 20.84 -23.57
C VAL A 128 -10.99 21.35 -24.06
N PHE A 129 -9.89 20.83 -23.54
CA PHE A 129 -8.54 21.20 -23.97
C PHE A 129 -8.31 20.90 -25.46
N VAL A 130 -8.75 19.72 -25.92
CA VAL A 130 -8.69 19.35 -27.35
C VAL A 130 -9.45 20.35 -28.23
N VAL A 131 -10.64 20.79 -27.81
CA VAL A 131 -11.42 21.79 -28.55
C VAL A 131 -10.71 23.15 -28.59
N ILE A 132 -10.16 23.61 -27.47
CA ILE A 132 -9.42 24.88 -27.39
C ILE A 132 -8.21 24.85 -28.35
N VAL A 133 -7.43 23.77 -28.32
CA VAL A 133 -6.31 23.57 -29.24
C VAL A 133 -6.78 23.63 -30.69
N GLY A 134 -7.91 22.99 -31.03
CA GLY A 134 -8.50 23.05 -32.36
C GLY A 134 -8.85 24.47 -32.82
N ILE A 135 -9.46 25.28 -31.95
CA ILE A 135 -9.81 26.67 -32.27
C ILE A 135 -8.55 27.51 -32.51
N VAL A 136 -7.55 27.39 -31.63
CA VAL A 136 -6.28 28.11 -31.77
C VAL A 136 -5.58 27.74 -33.08
N LEU A 137 -5.62 26.46 -33.48
CA LEU A 137 -5.06 26.03 -34.77
C LEU A 137 -5.78 26.66 -35.97
N ILE A 138 -7.11 26.75 -35.96
CA ILE A 138 -7.87 27.39 -37.05
C ILE A 138 -7.45 28.86 -37.18
N PHE A 139 -7.41 29.61 -36.07
CA PHE A 139 -6.95 30.99 -36.07
C PHE A 139 -5.51 31.13 -36.58
N SER A 140 -4.61 30.24 -36.14
CA SER A 140 -3.23 30.20 -36.60
C SER A 140 -3.16 30.01 -38.13
N ILE A 141 -3.94 29.09 -38.70
CA ILE A 141 -3.93 28.82 -40.15
C ILE A 141 -4.45 30.03 -40.93
N ILE A 142 -5.55 30.66 -40.50
CA ILE A 142 -6.10 31.85 -41.15
C ILE A 142 -5.06 32.98 -41.15
N LEU A 143 -4.38 33.18 -40.03
CA LEU A 143 -3.34 34.20 -39.92
C LEU A 143 -2.15 33.90 -40.83
N THR A 144 -1.73 32.63 -40.95
CA THR A 144 -0.62 32.24 -41.84
C THR A 144 -0.98 32.27 -43.32
N GLN A 145 -2.24 32.01 -43.70
CA GLN A 145 -2.68 32.06 -45.12
C GLN A 145 -3.17 33.45 -45.56
N GLY A 146 -3.52 34.31 -44.61
CA GLY A 146 -3.97 35.69 -44.85
C GLY A 146 -2.84 36.73 -44.84
N VAL A 147 -1.60 36.32 -44.55
CA VAL A 147 -0.35 37.07 -44.79
C VAL A 147 0.26 36.59 -46.09
#